data_AF-A0A958EVQ7-F1
#
_entry.id   AF-A0A958EVQ7-F1
#
_cell.length_a   1.000
_cell.length_b   1.000
_cell.length_c   1.000
_cell.angle_alpha   90.00
_cell.angle_beta   90.00
_cell.angle_gamma   90.00
#
_symmetry.space_group_name_H-M   'P 1'
#
loop_
_entity.id
_entity.type
_entity.pdbx_description
1 polymer ?
#
loop_
_entity_poly.entity_id
_entity_poly.type
_entity_poly.pdbx_seq_one_letter_code
_entity_poly.pdbx_strand_id
1 'polypeptide(L)'
;MTKNKWIWIFWATLFAGSSVVGQTGNRQSASQAGTLLVWEGSAGGSDYSGVFIRDYLETAGFVVDYRTSFPVSLTGYDAIFLSYGNSGANGSAKTVFTDTQANLVRIYLESGGKVYLEGGDAFGNDQSGNNILYGLFGLGSVTDGFTHPISSMSGQSGTVTQGMSFSSSGQTNNDFIDRYTVFGGSKAFVESGYGTVAVQYSGVYAQKTFAFSYALAELNDSGSSNRQAILANLVNFFELNAVLPDISVSPSSINISMFPGASDQRTLNISNVGGGTLNWDISSQDTQTVRLQLPGGESI
;
A
#
# COMPACT_ATOMS: atom_id res chain seq x y z
N MET A 1 74.52 -11.87 27.24
CA MET A 1 74.89 -11.15 25.99
C MET A 1 74.56 -12.12 24.87
N THR A 2 73.62 -11.90 23.97
CA THR A 2 73.36 -10.71 23.12
C THR A 2 71.85 -10.48 22.88
N LYS A 3 71.52 -9.22 22.58
CA LYS A 3 70.19 -8.60 22.40
C LYS A 3 69.59 -8.85 20.99
N ASN A 4 68.25 -8.73 20.88
CA ASN A 4 67.44 -7.88 19.95
C ASN A 4 65.97 -8.38 19.94
N LYS A 5 64.94 -7.69 20.46
CA LYS A 5 64.14 -6.55 19.90
C LYS A 5 63.80 -6.72 18.40
N TRP A 6 62.55 -6.68 17.90
CA TRP A 6 61.52 -5.63 18.06
C TRP A 6 60.07 -6.11 17.76
N ILE A 7 59.13 -5.26 18.23
CA ILE A 7 57.67 -5.19 18.07
C ILE A 7 57.23 -4.91 16.62
N TRP A 8 56.04 -5.42 16.24
CA TRP A 8 55.16 -4.71 15.32
C TRP A 8 53.72 -4.72 15.84
N ILE A 9 53.22 -3.51 16.13
CA ILE A 9 51.79 -3.17 16.13
C ILE A 9 51.57 -2.47 14.80
N PHE A 10 50.59 -2.90 14.02
CA PHE A 10 49.93 -2.00 13.06
C PHE A 10 48.43 -2.29 12.99
N TRP A 11 47.68 -1.23 13.25
CA TRP A 11 46.31 -1.02 12.77
C TRP A 11 46.38 -0.50 11.34
N ALA A 12 45.57 -1.01 10.42
CA ALA A 12 45.07 -0.25 9.26
C ALA A 12 43.86 -0.98 8.64
N THR A 13 42.65 -0.50 8.90
CA THR A 13 41.87 0.44 8.05
C THR A 13 41.21 -0.26 6.87
N LEU A 14 39.94 -0.62 7.07
CA LEU A 14 39.01 -1.06 6.03
C LEU A 14 38.53 0.18 5.26
N PHE A 15 39.01 0.40 4.03
CA PHE A 15 38.30 1.28 3.11
C PHE A 15 38.31 0.76 1.68
N ALA A 16 37.10 0.87 1.12
CA ALA A 16 36.73 1.01 -0.27
C ALA A 16 36.66 -0.25 -1.15
N GLY A 17 35.44 -0.49 -1.65
CA GLY A 17 35.27 -1.07 -2.97
C GLY A 17 34.14 -2.08 -3.08
N SER A 18 32.90 -1.74 -2.71
CA SER A 18 31.75 -2.45 -3.26
C SER A 18 31.60 -2.04 -4.73
N SER A 19 32.40 -2.62 -5.62
CA SER A 19 32.06 -2.68 -7.04
C SER A 19 31.02 -3.78 -7.21
N VAL A 20 29.76 -3.38 -7.34
CA VAL A 20 28.69 -4.26 -7.83
C VAL A 20 28.99 -4.50 -9.31
N VAL A 21 29.71 -5.58 -9.61
CA VAL A 21 29.77 -6.13 -10.97
C VAL A 21 28.45 -6.86 -11.16
N GLY A 22 27.55 -6.22 -11.90
CA GLY A 22 26.27 -6.80 -12.24
C GLY A 22 26.46 -8.12 -12.98
N GLN A 23 25.57 -9.08 -12.72
CA GLN A 23 25.23 -10.04 -13.75
C GLN A 23 23.82 -10.59 -13.61
N THR A 24 23.21 -10.59 -14.78
CA THR A 24 21.94 -11.11 -15.26
C THR A 24 21.61 -12.51 -14.78
N GLY A 25 20.50 -12.66 -14.05
CA GLY A 25 19.84 -13.93 -13.80
C GLY A 25 18.63 -14.12 -14.71
N ASN A 26 18.61 -15.23 -15.45
CA ASN A 26 17.51 -15.65 -16.31
C ASN A 26 16.21 -15.78 -15.51
N ARG A 27 15.17 -15.09 -15.99
CA ARG A 27 13.80 -15.13 -15.46
C ARG A 27 13.15 -16.48 -15.77
N GLN A 28 12.73 -17.23 -14.75
CA GLN A 28 11.66 -18.21 -14.88
C GLN A 28 10.39 -17.64 -14.27
N SER A 29 9.29 -17.79 -15.01
CA SER A 29 8.05 -17.04 -14.86
C SER A 29 7.25 -17.47 -13.63
N ALA A 30 7.38 -16.72 -12.52
CA ALA A 30 6.29 -16.62 -11.56
C ALA A 30 5.08 -15.98 -12.27
N SER A 31 3.85 -16.41 -11.98
CA SER A 31 2.67 -15.69 -12.46
C SER A 31 2.74 -14.27 -11.92
N GLN A 32 2.94 -13.31 -12.80
CA GLN A 32 3.02 -11.89 -12.45
C GLN A 32 1.70 -11.52 -11.75
N ALA A 33 1.75 -10.93 -10.55
CA ALA A 33 0.58 -10.25 -10.00
C ALA A 33 0.09 -9.25 -11.05
N GLY A 34 -1.23 -9.15 -11.23
CA GLY A 34 -1.77 -8.08 -12.05
C GLY A 34 -1.51 -6.73 -11.36
N THR A 35 -1.50 -5.69 -12.16
CA THR A 35 -1.18 -4.34 -11.70
C THR A 35 -2.39 -3.71 -11.01
N LEU A 36 -2.18 -2.96 -9.93
CA LEU A 36 -3.21 -2.10 -9.32
C LEU A 36 -3.07 -0.67 -9.87
N LEU A 37 -4.18 -0.04 -10.25
CA LEU A 37 -4.17 1.39 -10.55
C LEU A 37 -4.44 2.17 -9.26
N VAL A 38 -3.58 3.14 -8.95
CA VAL A 38 -3.90 4.19 -7.98
C VAL A 38 -3.88 5.52 -8.71
N TRP A 39 -5.04 6.16 -8.78
CA TRP A 39 -5.18 7.46 -9.43
C TRP A 39 -5.68 8.51 -8.45
N GLU A 40 -5.06 9.68 -8.51
CA GLU A 40 -5.58 10.87 -7.86
C GLU A 40 -5.46 12.09 -8.76
N GLY A 41 -6.43 13.01 -8.71
CA GLY A 41 -6.44 14.16 -9.61
C GLY A 41 -5.32 15.18 -9.35
N SER A 42 -4.75 15.20 -8.14
CA SER A 42 -3.63 16.04 -7.76
C SER A 42 -2.68 15.27 -6.84
N ALA A 43 -1.43 15.07 -7.27
CA ALA A 43 -0.45 14.27 -6.51
C ALA A 43 -0.22 14.84 -5.12
N GLY A 44 -0.56 14.09 -4.08
CA GLY A 44 -0.44 14.54 -2.69
C GLY A 44 -1.22 15.83 -2.40
N GLY A 45 -2.28 16.11 -3.17
CA GLY A 45 -3.17 17.22 -2.91
C GLY A 45 -3.89 17.06 -1.57
N SER A 46 -4.32 18.18 -0.97
CA SER A 46 -5.15 18.15 0.24
C SER A 46 -6.42 17.36 0.00
N ASP A 47 -6.76 16.48 0.94
CA ASP A 47 -7.96 15.64 0.90
C ASP A 47 -7.99 14.62 -0.27
N TYR A 48 -6.84 14.27 -0.85
CA TYR A 48 -6.69 13.13 -1.75
C TYR A 48 -5.90 12.01 -1.05
N SER A 49 -6.28 10.75 -1.30
CA SER A 49 -5.62 9.60 -0.68
C SER A 49 -4.66 8.84 -1.58
N GLY A 50 -4.41 9.28 -2.82
CA GLY A 50 -3.66 8.49 -3.80
C GLY A 50 -2.25 8.14 -3.35
N VAL A 51 -1.46 9.12 -2.88
CA VAL A 51 -0.13 8.84 -2.30
C VAL A 51 -0.20 7.85 -1.13
N PHE A 52 -1.12 8.06 -0.19
CA PHE A 52 -1.27 7.19 0.98
C PHE A 52 -1.62 5.75 0.59
N ILE A 53 -2.56 5.58 -0.35
CA ILE A 53 -3.00 4.28 -0.85
C ILE A 53 -1.86 3.59 -1.62
N ARG A 54 -1.16 4.31 -2.49
CA ARG A 54 0.02 3.79 -3.21
C ARG A 54 1.04 3.25 -2.22
N ASP A 55 1.47 4.07 -1.26
CA ASP A 55 2.54 3.72 -0.34
C ASP A 55 2.17 2.49 0.50
N TYR A 56 0.92 2.39 0.93
CA TYR A 56 0.41 1.20 1.62
C TYR A 56 0.47 -0.04 0.73
N LEU A 57 -0.04 0.03 -0.51
CA LEU A 57 -0.12 -1.11 -1.42
C LEU A 57 1.27 -1.58 -1.86
N GLU A 58 2.19 -0.66 -2.16
CA GLU A 58 3.58 -0.99 -2.48
C GLU A 58 4.29 -1.66 -1.30
N THR A 59 4.09 -1.13 -0.08
CA THR A 59 4.60 -1.75 1.15
C THR A 59 4.02 -3.15 1.38
N ALA A 60 2.76 -3.35 1.00
CA ALA A 60 2.09 -4.66 1.07
C ALA A 60 2.49 -5.63 -0.05
N GLY A 61 3.40 -5.25 -0.96
CA GLY A 61 3.94 -6.13 -2.01
C GLY A 61 3.12 -6.17 -3.29
N PHE A 62 2.27 -5.17 -3.54
CA PHE A 62 1.57 -5.04 -4.81
C PHE A 62 2.37 -4.23 -5.83
N VAL A 63 2.17 -4.55 -7.12
CA VAL A 63 2.66 -3.72 -8.21
C VAL A 63 1.63 -2.61 -8.46
N VAL A 64 2.00 -1.37 -8.15
CA VAL A 64 1.13 -0.20 -8.30
C VAL A 64 1.55 0.63 -9.51
N ASP A 65 0.57 0.97 -10.33
CA ASP A 65 0.67 1.99 -11.37
C ASP A 65 0.00 3.26 -10.84
N TYR A 66 0.82 4.16 -10.31
CA TYR A 66 0.36 5.41 -9.73
C TYR A 66 0.33 6.53 -10.77
N ARG A 67 -0.81 7.23 -10.90
CA ARG A 67 -1.01 8.25 -11.93
C ARG A 67 -1.80 9.47 -11.44
N THR A 68 -1.51 10.62 -12.04
CA THR A 68 -2.37 11.82 -11.95
C THR A 68 -3.11 12.16 -13.24
N SER A 69 -2.72 11.55 -14.35
CA SER A 69 -3.49 11.59 -15.60
C SER A 69 -4.38 10.36 -15.70
N PHE A 70 -5.68 10.55 -15.88
CA PHE A 70 -6.64 9.44 -15.92
C PHE A 70 -6.37 8.57 -17.17
N PRO A 71 -6.27 7.23 -17.03
CA PRO A 71 -5.99 6.35 -18.17
C PRO A 71 -7.12 6.37 -19.20
N VAL A 72 -6.78 6.23 -20.48
CA VAL A 72 -7.78 6.07 -21.56
C VAL A 72 -8.50 4.71 -21.52
N SER A 73 -7.99 3.75 -20.73
CA SER A 73 -8.58 2.44 -20.49
C SER A 73 -8.18 1.91 -19.12
N LEU A 74 -9.08 1.18 -18.49
CA LEU A 74 -8.88 0.51 -17.20
C LEU A 74 -8.72 -1.01 -17.35
N THR A 75 -8.74 -1.53 -18.58
CA THR A 75 -8.55 -2.95 -18.87
C THR A 75 -7.16 -3.40 -18.45
N GLY A 76 -7.09 -4.52 -17.73
CA GLY A 76 -5.83 -5.16 -17.32
C GLY A 76 -5.39 -4.86 -15.88
N TYR A 77 -6.10 -3.97 -15.16
CA TYR A 77 -5.88 -3.79 -13.72
C TYR A 77 -6.71 -4.77 -12.89
N ASP A 78 -6.11 -5.35 -11.84
CA ASP A 78 -6.77 -6.27 -10.92
C ASP A 78 -7.77 -5.55 -9.99
N ALA A 79 -7.45 -4.29 -9.65
CA ALA A 79 -8.33 -3.32 -9.00
C ALA A 79 -7.84 -1.90 -9.31
N ILE A 80 -8.74 -0.94 -9.14
CA ILE A 80 -8.44 0.49 -9.25
C ILE A 80 -8.87 1.23 -7.98
N PHE A 81 -8.06 2.19 -7.56
CA PHE A 81 -8.30 3.08 -6.42
C PHE A 81 -8.31 4.51 -6.95
N LEU A 82 -9.45 5.21 -6.82
CA LEU A 82 -9.68 6.51 -7.40
C LEU A 82 -9.96 7.56 -6.32
N SER A 83 -9.11 8.58 -6.24
CA SER A 83 -9.24 9.70 -5.31
C SER A 83 -9.56 10.99 -6.06
N TYR A 84 -10.78 11.51 -5.89
CA TYR A 84 -11.23 12.74 -6.52
C TYR A 84 -11.06 13.99 -5.65
N GLY A 85 -10.64 13.83 -4.40
CA GLY A 85 -10.56 14.93 -3.45
C GLY A 85 -11.93 15.33 -2.91
N ASN A 86 -11.92 16.22 -1.92
CA ASN A 86 -13.15 16.75 -1.34
C ASN A 86 -13.33 18.23 -1.68
N SER A 87 -14.59 18.62 -1.86
CA SER A 87 -14.93 19.98 -2.25
C SER A 87 -14.78 20.94 -1.09
N GLY A 88 -14.06 22.04 -1.32
CA GLY A 88 -14.10 23.22 -0.46
C GLY A 88 -15.23 24.15 -0.87
N ALA A 89 -15.18 25.38 -0.32
CA ALA A 89 -16.15 26.43 -0.61
C ALA A 89 -16.34 26.63 -2.11
N ASN A 90 -17.60 26.72 -2.54
CA ASN A 90 -18.02 26.92 -3.93
C ASN A 90 -17.54 25.84 -4.92
N GLY A 91 -17.35 24.60 -4.50
CA GLY A 91 -16.98 23.51 -5.42
C GLY A 91 -15.47 23.35 -5.66
N SER A 92 -14.62 24.08 -4.93
CA SER A 92 -13.17 24.15 -5.18
C SER A 92 -12.38 22.95 -4.61
N ALA A 93 -11.07 22.87 -4.90
CA ALA A 93 -10.10 21.90 -4.36
C ALA A 93 -10.27 20.41 -4.75
N LYS A 94 -11.41 20.02 -5.33
CA LYS A 94 -11.62 18.67 -5.88
C LYS A 94 -11.30 18.57 -7.37
N THR A 95 -11.18 17.33 -7.84
CA THR A 95 -11.14 16.96 -9.25
C THR A 95 -12.52 16.43 -9.66
N VAL A 96 -13.02 16.87 -10.80
CA VAL A 96 -14.36 16.49 -11.28
C VAL A 96 -14.36 15.04 -11.79
N PHE A 97 -15.29 14.23 -11.30
CA PHE A 97 -15.55 12.90 -11.87
C PHE A 97 -16.38 13.00 -13.14
N THR A 98 -15.70 13.14 -14.28
CA THR A 98 -16.36 13.39 -15.58
C THR A 98 -17.12 12.18 -16.11
N ASP A 99 -18.11 12.41 -16.98
CA ASP A 99 -18.86 11.36 -17.68
C ASP A 99 -17.99 10.39 -18.46
N THR A 100 -16.89 10.87 -19.05
CA THR A 100 -15.93 10.03 -19.77
C THR A 100 -15.27 9.03 -18.81
N GLN A 101 -14.82 9.50 -17.65
CA GLN A 101 -14.23 8.64 -16.62
C GLN A 101 -15.27 7.67 -16.05
N ALA A 102 -16.49 8.16 -15.77
CA ALA A 102 -17.59 7.35 -15.29
C ALA A 102 -17.95 6.22 -16.27
N ASN A 103 -17.92 6.50 -17.58
CA ASN A 103 -18.14 5.48 -18.59
C ASN A 103 -17.00 4.44 -18.63
N LEU A 104 -15.74 4.83 -18.42
CA LEU A 104 -14.62 3.88 -18.30
C LEU A 104 -14.76 3.00 -17.06
N VAL A 105 -15.12 3.59 -15.92
CA VAL A 105 -15.38 2.86 -14.67
C VAL A 105 -16.56 1.90 -14.85
N ARG A 106 -17.63 2.32 -15.52
CA ARG A 106 -18.77 1.48 -15.87
C ARG A 106 -18.34 0.25 -16.68
N ILE A 107 -17.61 0.44 -17.77
CA ILE A 107 -17.13 -0.65 -18.64
C ILE A 107 -16.23 -1.62 -17.85
N TYR A 108 -15.38 -1.10 -16.98
CA TYR A 108 -14.51 -1.91 -16.12
C TYR A 108 -15.29 -2.71 -15.07
N LEU A 109 -16.32 -2.13 -14.47
CA LEU A 109 -17.18 -2.83 -13.51
C LEU A 109 -18.06 -3.88 -14.19
N GLU A 110 -18.60 -3.61 -15.38
CA GLU A 110 -19.39 -4.58 -16.16
C GLU A 110 -18.56 -5.81 -16.60
N SER A 111 -17.23 -5.71 -16.61
CA SER A 111 -16.32 -6.84 -16.86
C SER A 111 -15.83 -7.55 -15.57
N GLY A 112 -16.42 -7.23 -14.41
CA GLY A 112 -16.07 -7.84 -13.12
C GLY A 112 -14.92 -7.15 -12.37
N GLY A 113 -14.59 -5.92 -12.75
CA GLY A 113 -13.54 -5.12 -12.12
C GLY A 113 -13.81 -4.77 -10.66
N LYS A 114 -12.79 -4.22 -9.99
CA LYS A 114 -12.84 -3.88 -8.56
C LYS A 114 -12.45 -2.43 -8.34
N VAL A 115 -13.31 -1.65 -7.69
CA VAL A 115 -13.15 -0.19 -7.62
C VAL A 115 -13.31 0.31 -6.19
N TYR A 116 -12.25 0.92 -5.66
CA TYR A 116 -12.37 1.90 -4.59
C TYR A 116 -12.51 3.29 -5.21
N LEU A 117 -13.52 4.06 -4.79
CA LEU A 117 -13.72 5.43 -5.24
C LEU A 117 -14.06 6.31 -4.05
N GLU A 118 -13.27 7.37 -3.86
CA GLU A 118 -13.56 8.41 -2.90
C GLU A 118 -13.69 9.79 -3.54
N GLY A 119 -14.50 10.62 -2.90
CA GLY A 119 -14.67 12.03 -3.22
C GLY A 119 -15.99 12.54 -2.68
N GLY A 120 -15.97 13.69 -2.02
CA GLY A 120 -17.16 14.27 -1.42
C GLY A 120 -18.29 14.44 -2.40
N ASP A 121 -17.97 14.88 -3.61
CA ASP A 121 -18.96 15.37 -4.57
C ASP A 121 -19.01 14.51 -5.86
N ALA A 122 -18.39 13.34 -5.81
CA ALA A 122 -18.16 12.51 -6.99
C ALA A 122 -19.44 11.90 -7.54
N PHE A 123 -20.42 11.58 -6.69
CA PHE A 123 -21.68 10.98 -7.11
C PHE A 123 -22.88 11.94 -7.05
N GLY A 124 -22.95 12.83 -6.07
CA GLY A 124 -24.07 13.74 -5.86
C GLY A 124 -24.16 14.84 -6.91
N ASN A 125 -23.05 15.55 -7.15
CA ASN A 125 -22.96 16.59 -8.17
C ASN A 125 -22.40 16.04 -9.48
N ASP A 126 -21.17 15.50 -9.46
CA ASP A 126 -20.42 15.23 -10.68
C ASP A 126 -21.08 14.15 -11.55
N GLN A 127 -21.70 13.15 -10.90
CA GLN A 127 -22.44 12.06 -11.55
C GLN A 127 -23.92 12.05 -11.17
N SER A 128 -24.50 13.23 -10.93
CA SER A 128 -25.89 13.39 -10.52
C SER A 128 -26.85 12.69 -11.49
N GLY A 129 -27.67 11.77 -10.97
CA GLY A 129 -28.66 11.04 -11.75
C GLY A 129 -28.09 9.92 -12.63
N ASN A 130 -26.80 9.58 -12.52
CA ASN A 130 -26.21 8.44 -13.23
C ASN A 130 -26.63 7.10 -12.57
N ASN A 131 -27.90 6.74 -12.76
CA ASN A 131 -28.52 5.56 -12.14
C ASN A 131 -27.85 4.24 -12.54
N ILE A 132 -27.22 4.19 -13.71
CA ILE A 132 -26.46 3.01 -14.15
C ILE A 132 -25.23 2.83 -13.27
N LEU A 133 -24.43 3.89 -13.09
CA LEU A 133 -23.26 3.83 -12.23
C LEU A 133 -23.64 3.62 -10.77
N TYR A 134 -24.71 4.25 -10.29
CA TYR A 134 -25.25 4.01 -8.95
C TYR A 134 -25.56 2.54 -8.71
N GLY A 135 -26.25 1.89 -9.66
CA GLY A 135 -26.54 0.46 -9.59
C GLY A 135 -25.29 -0.42 -9.54
N LEU A 136 -24.23 -0.05 -10.27
CA LEU A 136 -22.94 -0.76 -10.23
C LEU A 136 -22.20 -0.62 -8.91
N PHE A 137 -22.49 0.43 -8.12
CA PHE A 137 -22.00 0.62 -6.76
C PHE A 137 -22.99 0.18 -5.67
N GLY A 138 -24.13 -0.42 -6.04
CA GLY A 138 -25.15 -0.88 -5.09
C GLY A 138 -25.97 0.26 -4.46
N LEU A 139 -25.94 1.45 -5.06
CA LEU A 139 -26.65 2.65 -4.64
C LEU A 139 -28.03 2.70 -5.29
N GLY A 140 -29.05 3.11 -4.52
CA GLY A 140 -30.40 3.40 -5.02
C GLY A 140 -30.59 4.87 -5.39
N SER A 141 -30.01 5.77 -4.60
CA SER A 141 -29.94 7.20 -4.90
C SER A 141 -28.79 7.85 -4.15
N VAL A 142 -28.36 9.02 -4.62
CA VAL A 142 -27.33 9.85 -4.00
C VAL A 142 -27.88 11.26 -3.80
N THR A 143 -27.49 11.88 -2.69
CA THR A 143 -27.74 13.31 -2.45
C THR A 143 -26.40 14.01 -2.25
N ASP A 144 -26.23 15.15 -2.90
CA ASP A 144 -25.06 16.05 -2.83
C ASP A 144 -24.59 16.39 -1.41
N GLY A 145 -25.51 16.32 -0.46
CA GLY A 145 -25.22 16.61 0.93
C GLY A 145 -24.99 18.10 1.17
N PHE A 146 -24.21 18.39 2.19
CA PHE A 146 -23.85 19.74 2.62
C PHE A 146 -22.54 19.67 3.42
N THR A 147 -22.09 20.81 3.96
CA THR A 147 -20.88 20.86 4.79
C THR A 147 -21.00 19.95 6.00
N HIS A 148 -20.17 18.91 6.09
CA HIS A 148 -20.25 17.95 7.19
C HIS A 148 -18.89 17.31 7.54
N PRO A 149 -18.11 17.91 8.45
CA PRO A 149 -16.94 17.25 9.02
C PRO A 149 -17.32 15.98 9.79
N ILE A 150 -16.43 14.99 9.83
CA ILE A 150 -16.64 13.76 10.62
C ILE A 150 -16.72 14.09 12.11
N SER A 151 -17.72 13.55 12.79
CA SER A 151 -17.90 13.70 14.23
C SER A 151 -18.10 12.37 14.95
N SER A 152 -18.76 11.41 14.31
CA SER A 152 -19.09 10.10 14.86
C SER A 152 -19.42 9.13 13.72
N MET A 153 -18.41 8.80 12.92
CA MET A 153 -18.53 7.85 11.81
C MET A 153 -18.34 6.42 12.31
N SER A 154 -19.33 5.57 12.07
CA SER A 154 -19.36 4.19 12.56
C SER A 154 -19.38 3.18 11.42
N GLY A 155 -18.46 2.23 11.50
CA GLY A 155 -18.39 1.09 10.60
C GLY A 155 -19.51 0.08 10.90
N GLN A 156 -20.10 -0.48 9.84
CA GLN A 156 -21.27 -1.34 9.97
C GLN A 156 -20.91 -2.83 9.99
N SER A 157 -21.81 -3.66 10.50
CA SER A 157 -21.59 -5.11 10.54
C SER A 157 -21.63 -5.73 9.14
N GLY A 158 -20.77 -6.72 8.89
CA GLY A 158 -20.68 -7.45 7.63
C GLY A 158 -19.89 -6.72 6.53
N THR A 159 -19.26 -5.58 6.84
CA THR A 159 -18.50 -4.78 5.87
C THR A 159 -17.02 -4.71 6.22
N VAL A 160 -16.20 -4.21 5.27
CA VAL A 160 -14.74 -3.99 5.45
C VAL A 160 -14.41 -3.03 6.59
N THR A 161 -15.41 -2.32 7.09
CA THR A 161 -15.31 -1.30 8.14
C THR A 161 -15.86 -1.79 9.48
N GLN A 162 -16.30 -3.05 9.59
CA GLN A 162 -16.94 -3.56 10.80
C GLN A 162 -16.10 -3.32 12.06
N GLY A 163 -16.73 -2.77 13.09
CA GLY A 163 -16.10 -2.50 14.38
C GLY A 163 -15.17 -1.29 14.40
N MET A 164 -15.07 -0.53 13.30
CA MET A 164 -14.30 0.71 13.24
C MET A 164 -15.16 1.92 13.60
N SER A 165 -14.52 2.94 14.19
CA SER A 165 -15.14 4.22 14.52
C SER A 165 -14.14 5.36 14.36
N PHE A 166 -14.54 6.43 13.70
CA PHE A 166 -13.74 7.65 13.55
C PHE A 166 -14.53 8.83 14.09
N SER A 167 -13.94 9.57 15.03
CA SER A 167 -14.58 10.74 15.66
C SER A 167 -14.11 12.07 15.08
N SER A 168 -13.15 12.05 14.14
CA SER A 168 -12.62 13.23 13.46
C SER A 168 -11.76 12.82 12.26
N SER A 169 -11.44 13.80 11.42
CA SER A 169 -10.44 13.72 10.35
C SER A 169 -9.59 15.00 10.33
N GLY A 170 -8.44 14.93 9.66
CA GLY A 170 -7.63 16.08 9.23
C GLY A 170 -8.19 16.78 7.98
N GLN A 171 -9.30 16.28 7.42
CA GLN A 171 -9.86 16.76 6.17
C GLN A 171 -10.24 18.23 6.28
N THR A 172 -9.72 19.06 5.38
CA THR A 172 -9.93 20.51 5.46
C THR A 172 -11.15 20.95 4.66
N ASN A 173 -11.41 20.30 3.53
CA ASN A 173 -12.54 20.58 2.68
C ASN A 173 -13.69 19.61 2.97
N ASN A 174 -14.81 20.09 3.48
CA ASN A 174 -15.91 19.25 3.95
C ASN A 174 -17.25 19.62 3.33
N ASP A 175 -17.26 20.37 2.23
CA ASP A 175 -18.49 20.79 1.55
C ASP A 175 -18.99 19.68 0.62
N PHE A 176 -20.32 19.63 0.47
CA PHE A 176 -21.00 18.68 -0.43
C PHE A 176 -20.56 17.24 -0.20
N ILE A 177 -20.59 16.76 1.05
CA ILE A 177 -20.29 15.36 1.35
C ILE A 177 -21.47 14.51 0.95
N ASP A 178 -21.30 13.69 -0.07
CA ASP A 178 -22.35 12.81 -0.58
C ASP A 178 -23.00 11.96 0.52
N ARG A 179 -24.31 11.75 0.36
CA ARG A 179 -25.07 10.80 1.17
C ARG A 179 -25.72 9.74 0.30
N TYR A 180 -25.58 8.50 0.74
CA TYR A 180 -25.98 7.34 -0.05
C TYR A 180 -27.25 6.69 0.50
N THR A 181 -28.21 6.46 -0.40
CA THR A 181 -29.28 5.48 -0.17
C THR A 181 -28.85 4.16 -0.77
N VAL A 182 -28.82 3.12 0.05
CA VAL A 182 -28.40 1.77 -0.37
C VAL A 182 -29.57 1.03 -0.99
N PHE A 183 -29.31 0.27 -2.06
CA PHE A 183 -30.27 -0.66 -2.66
C PHE A 183 -29.74 -2.10 -2.64
N GLY A 184 -28.71 -2.39 -3.44
CA GLY A 184 -28.07 -3.71 -3.49
C GLY A 184 -26.80 -3.83 -2.65
N GLY A 185 -26.19 -2.70 -2.30
CA GLY A 185 -24.97 -2.64 -1.49
C GLY A 185 -25.19 -2.90 0.00
N SER A 186 -24.12 -2.71 0.76
CA SER A 186 -24.14 -2.65 2.23
C SER A 186 -23.57 -1.32 2.68
N LYS A 187 -24.25 -0.64 3.61
CA LYS A 187 -23.73 0.57 4.26
C LYS A 187 -22.42 0.18 4.93
N ALA A 188 -21.32 0.78 4.53
CA ALA A 188 -20.03 0.52 5.16
C ALA A 188 -19.76 1.51 6.29
N PHE A 189 -20.00 2.80 6.07
CA PHE A 189 -19.91 3.82 7.11
C PHE A 189 -21.21 4.62 7.20
N VAL A 190 -21.62 4.90 8.43
CA VAL A 190 -22.73 5.78 8.77
C VAL A 190 -22.21 6.85 9.73
N GLU A 191 -22.34 8.11 9.34
CA GLU A 191 -22.06 9.28 10.16
C GLU A 191 -23.31 9.67 10.95
N SER A 192 -23.17 9.77 12.26
CA SER A 192 -24.29 10.07 13.17
C SER A 192 -24.91 11.42 12.84
N GLY A 193 -26.25 11.47 12.72
CA GLY A 193 -26.96 12.71 12.38
C GLY A 193 -26.81 13.15 10.92
N TYR A 194 -26.02 12.44 10.10
CA TYR A 194 -25.82 12.78 8.68
C TYR A 194 -26.38 11.72 7.72
N GLY A 195 -25.98 10.46 7.91
CA GLY A 195 -26.45 9.33 7.11
C GLY A 195 -25.33 8.40 6.62
N THR A 196 -25.63 7.61 5.59
CA THR A 196 -24.66 6.71 4.97
C THR A 196 -23.68 7.52 4.13
N VAL A 197 -22.38 7.34 4.37
CA VAL A 197 -21.28 8.04 3.68
C VAL A 197 -20.29 7.08 3.05
N ALA A 198 -20.46 5.77 3.25
CA ALA A 198 -19.75 4.76 2.48
C ALA A 198 -20.63 3.55 2.19
N VAL A 199 -20.45 2.95 1.03
CA VAL A 199 -21.17 1.74 0.60
C VAL A 199 -20.19 0.78 -0.04
N GLN A 200 -20.26 -0.49 0.35
CA GLN A 200 -19.59 -1.57 -0.38
C GLN A 200 -20.60 -2.42 -1.14
N TYR A 201 -20.19 -3.04 -2.24
CA TYR A 201 -21.07 -3.91 -3.01
C TYR A 201 -20.31 -5.03 -3.72
N SER A 202 -20.94 -6.21 -3.80
CA SER A 202 -20.56 -7.30 -4.69
C SER A 202 -21.71 -7.53 -5.65
N GLY A 203 -21.50 -7.18 -6.91
CA GLY A 203 -22.58 -7.04 -7.88
C GLY A 203 -22.75 -8.22 -8.83
N VAL A 204 -23.73 -8.07 -9.73
CA VAL A 204 -24.18 -9.12 -10.67
C VAL A 204 -23.16 -9.47 -11.76
N TYR A 205 -22.20 -8.59 -12.04
CA TYR A 205 -21.08 -8.84 -12.95
C TYR A 205 -19.87 -9.44 -12.23
N ALA A 206 -20.04 -9.91 -10.99
CA ALA A 206 -18.96 -10.28 -10.07
C ALA A 206 -18.01 -9.12 -9.70
N GLN A 207 -18.40 -7.89 -10.01
CA GLN A 207 -17.65 -6.69 -9.64
C GLN A 207 -17.71 -6.44 -8.15
N LYS A 208 -16.70 -5.75 -7.62
CA LYS A 208 -16.65 -5.33 -6.22
C LYS A 208 -16.37 -3.85 -6.11
N THR A 209 -17.12 -3.14 -5.27
CA THR A 209 -16.93 -1.70 -5.11
C THR A 209 -16.92 -1.26 -3.66
N PHE A 210 -16.24 -0.13 -3.42
CA PHE A 210 -16.33 0.64 -2.19
C PHE A 210 -16.37 2.13 -2.55
N ALA A 211 -17.51 2.77 -2.33
CA ALA A 211 -17.70 4.22 -2.46
C ALA A 211 -17.54 4.89 -1.09
N PHE A 212 -16.85 6.03 -1.03
CA PHE A 212 -16.64 6.78 0.20
C PHE A 212 -16.66 8.30 -0.01
N SER A 213 -17.44 9.03 0.80
CA SER A 213 -17.60 10.48 0.64
C SER A 213 -16.50 11.31 1.31
N TYR A 214 -15.62 10.69 2.11
CA TYR A 214 -14.49 11.36 2.75
C TYR A 214 -13.17 10.86 2.20
N ALA A 215 -12.11 11.65 2.40
CA ALA A 215 -10.74 11.25 2.07
C ALA A 215 -10.22 10.25 3.11
N LEU A 216 -9.93 9.02 2.68
CA LEU A 216 -9.40 7.98 3.55
C LEU A 216 -8.10 8.40 4.24
N ALA A 217 -7.18 9.05 3.53
CA ALA A 217 -5.91 9.50 4.06
C ALA A 217 -6.08 10.54 5.18
N GLU A 218 -7.23 11.19 5.28
CA GLU A 218 -7.46 12.22 6.29
C GLU A 218 -8.11 11.70 7.57
N LEU A 219 -8.53 10.43 7.64
CA LEU A 219 -9.11 9.91 8.87
C LEU A 219 -8.11 9.90 10.03
N ASN A 220 -8.54 10.33 11.21
CA ASN A 220 -7.69 10.28 12.40
C ASN A 220 -7.74 8.88 13.02
N ASP A 221 -6.61 8.18 12.99
CA ASP A 221 -6.48 6.83 13.52
C ASP A 221 -6.71 6.79 15.05
N SER A 222 -7.40 5.76 15.54
CA SER A 222 -7.60 5.49 16.96
C SER A 222 -7.71 3.98 17.22
N GLY A 223 -6.67 3.40 17.83
CA GLY A 223 -6.62 1.97 18.15
C GLY A 223 -6.78 1.10 16.90
N SER A 224 -7.76 0.18 16.92
CA SER A 224 -8.08 -0.69 15.78
C SER A 224 -8.81 0.03 14.63
N SER A 225 -9.33 1.23 14.87
CA SER A 225 -9.94 2.07 13.85
C SER A 225 -8.84 2.89 13.18
N ASN A 226 -8.21 2.35 12.15
CA ASN A 226 -7.14 3.04 11.45
C ASN A 226 -7.22 2.83 9.93
N ARG A 227 -6.66 3.78 9.19
CA ARG A 227 -6.70 3.85 7.73
C ARG A 227 -6.05 2.65 7.05
N GLN A 228 -4.94 2.16 7.62
CA GLN A 228 -4.24 0.98 7.09
C GLN A 228 -5.09 -0.29 7.23
N ALA A 229 -5.83 -0.45 8.32
CA ALA A 229 -6.75 -1.57 8.50
C ALA A 229 -7.91 -1.54 7.49
N ILE A 230 -8.40 -0.37 7.10
CA ILE A 230 -9.40 -0.24 6.01
C ILE A 230 -8.80 -0.76 4.71
N LEU A 231 -7.58 -0.35 4.34
CA LEU A 231 -6.92 -0.83 3.12
C LEU A 231 -6.63 -2.33 3.16
N ALA A 232 -6.21 -2.88 4.30
CA ALA A 232 -6.05 -4.32 4.48
C ALA A 232 -7.36 -5.07 4.24
N ASN A 233 -8.46 -4.56 4.79
CA ASN A 233 -9.78 -5.16 4.62
C ASN A 233 -10.29 -5.01 3.18
N LEU A 234 -9.99 -3.91 2.50
CA LEU A 234 -10.29 -3.72 1.08
C LEU A 234 -9.50 -4.68 0.18
N VAL A 235 -8.21 -4.88 0.45
CA VAL A 235 -7.37 -5.88 -0.26
C VAL A 235 -7.99 -7.28 -0.13
N ASN A 236 -8.42 -7.65 1.07
CA ASN A 236 -9.09 -8.94 1.31
C ASN A 236 -10.46 -9.01 0.61
N PHE A 237 -11.28 -7.95 0.72
CA PHE A 237 -12.58 -7.89 0.07
C PHE A 237 -12.46 -7.99 -1.45
N PHE A 238 -11.47 -7.34 -2.03
CA PHE A 238 -11.16 -7.40 -3.46
C PHE A 238 -10.40 -8.68 -3.87
N GLU A 239 -10.08 -9.57 -2.93
CA GLU A 239 -9.37 -10.82 -3.18
C GLU A 239 -8.07 -10.59 -3.98
N LEU A 240 -7.32 -9.55 -3.61
CA LEU A 240 -6.07 -9.20 -4.27
C LEU A 240 -4.92 -10.03 -3.70
N ASN A 241 -4.05 -10.52 -4.59
CA ASN A 241 -2.91 -11.35 -4.21
C ASN A 241 -1.62 -10.56 -4.44
N ALA A 242 -0.88 -10.30 -3.36
CA ALA A 242 0.42 -9.65 -3.45
C ALA A 242 1.48 -10.62 -4.01
N VAL A 243 2.48 -10.07 -4.71
CA VAL A 243 3.68 -10.80 -5.09
C VAL A 243 4.75 -10.58 -4.03
N LEU A 244 4.92 -11.55 -3.14
CA LEU A 244 5.91 -11.46 -2.07
C LEU A 244 7.32 -11.75 -2.61
N PRO A 245 8.37 -11.10 -2.06
CA PRO A 245 9.73 -11.56 -2.29
C PRO A 245 9.94 -12.92 -1.64
N ASP A 246 10.81 -13.74 -2.22
CA ASP A 246 11.24 -15.00 -1.64
C ASP A 246 12.76 -15.08 -1.79
N ILE A 247 13.45 -15.50 -0.73
CA ILE A 247 14.90 -15.44 -0.64
C ILE A 247 15.48 -16.83 -0.81
N SER A 248 16.45 -16.95 -1.71
CA SER A 248 17.29 -18.13 -1.84
C SER A 248 18.75 -17.77 -1.53
N VAL A 249 19.38 -18.57 -0.69
CA VAL A 249 20.76 -18.36 -0.24
C VAL A 249 21.57 -19.64 -0.50
N SER A 250 22.70 -19.51 -1.19
CA SER A 250 23.56 -20.64 -1.52
C SER A 250 25.05 -20.28 -1.51
N PRO A 251 25.92 -21.04 -0.83
CA PRO A 251 25.60 -22.19 0.01
C PRO A 251 24.88 -21.78 1.31
N SER A 252 24.11 -22.68 1.92
CA SER A 252 23.40 -22.44 3.18
C SER A 252 24.32 -22.31 4.40
N SER A 253 25.60 -22.69 4.25
CA SER A 253 26.64 -22.48 5.24
C SER A 253 27.99 -22.28 4.57
N ILE A 254 28.86 -21.50 5.21
CA ILE A 254 30.27 -21.34 4.83
C ILE A 254 31.10 -21.80 6.02
N ASN A 255 31.98 -22.77 5.78
CA ASN A 255 32.93 -23.27 6.77
C ASN A 255 34.35 -23.02 6.29
N ILE A 256 35.20 -22.53 7.18
CA ILE A 256 36.59 -22.17 6.86
C ILE A 256 37.50 -22.72 7.96
N SER A 257 38.61 -23.34 7.56
CA SER A 257 39.68 -23.79 8.45
C SER A 257 41.00 -23.26 7.93
N MET A 258 41.72 -22.48 8.74
CA MET A 258 42.89 -21.73 8.30
C MET A 258 44.04 -21.80 9.32
N PHE A 259 45.27 -21.80 8.82
CA PHE A 259 46.46 -21.59 9.63
C PHE A 259 46.69 -20.11 9.93
N PRO A 260 47.45 -19.76 10.99
CA PRO A 260 47.80 -18.37 11.29
C PRO A 260 48.44 -17.67 10.08
N GLY A 261 47.90 -16.51 9.73
CA GLY A 261 48.39 -15.69 8.60
C GLY A 261 47.88 -16.11 7.22
N ALA A 262 47.09 -17.17 7.09
CA ALA A 262 46.42 -17.50 5.84
C ALA A 262 45.24 -16.54 5.55
N SER A 263 44.77 -16.49 4.30
CA SER A 263 43.51 -15.87 3.89
C SER A 263 42.69 -16.85 3.04
N ASP A 264 41.36 -16.75 3.08
CA ASP A 264 40.44 -17.53 2.25
C ASP A 264 39.29 -16.63 1.75
N GLN A 265 38.76 -16.92 0.56
CA GLN A 265 37.64 -16.20 -0.03
C GLN A 265 36.56 -17.19 -0.45
N ARG A 266 35.31 -16.87 -0.09
CA ARG A 266 34.12 -17.67 -0.40
C ARG A 266 33.02 -16.77 -0.94
N THR A 267 32.20 -17.30 -1.83
CA THR A 267 31.06 -16.60 -2.42
C THR A 267 29.77 -17.10 -1.76
N LEU A 268 28.93 -16.16 -1.33
CA LEU A 268 27.55 -16.40 -0.96
C LEU A 268 26.66 -15.79 -2.04
N ASN A 269 25.81 -16.60 -2.67
CA ASN A 269 24.81 -16.13 -3.60
C ASN A 269 23.52 -15.88 -2.84
N ILE A 270 23.00 -14.67 -2.95
CA ILE A 270 21.66 -14.29 -2.48
C ILE A 270 20.86 -13.96 -3.74
N SER A 271 19.73 -14.62 -3.91
CA SER A 271 18.80 -14.34 -5.00
C SER A 271 17.38 -14.12 -4.47
N ASN A 272 16.67 -13.25 -5.17
CA ASN A 272 15.23 -13.12 -5.03
C ASN A 272 14.57 -14.07 -6.02
N VAL A 273 13.96 -15.13 -5.51
CA VAL A 273 13.19 -16.12 -6.29
C VAL A 273 11.69 -15.85 -6.24
N GLY A 274 11.26 -14.84 -5.48
CA GLY A 274 9.88 -14.36 -5.44
C GLY A 274 9.59 -13.27 -6.47
N GLY A 275 8.35 -12.78 -6.45
CA GLY A 275 7.87 -11.75 -7.38
C GLY A 275 8.02 -10.31 -6.87
N GLY A 276 8.15 -10.12 -5.56
CA GLY A 276 8.27 -8.80 -4.93
C GLY A 276 9.71 -8.28 -4.83
N THR A 277 9.91 -7.05 -4.38
CA THR A 277 11.26 -6.50 -4.13
C THR A 277 11.88 -7.10 -2.87
N LEU A 278 13.05 -7.72 -2.99
CA LEU A 278 13.81 -8.24 -1.85
C LEU A 278 14.75 -7.16 -1.30
N ASN A 279 14.43 -6.60 -0.14
CA ASN A 279 15.34 -5.78 0.65
C ASN A 279 16.10 -6.69 1.62
N TRP A 280 17.43 -6.64 1.61
CA TRP A 280 18.26 -7.49 2.45
C TRP A 280 19.45 -6.72 3.01
N ASP A 281 19.85 -7.07 4.23
CA ASP A 281 21.01 -6.54 4.93
C ASP A 281 21.90 -7.68 5.43
N ILE A 282 23.22 -7.51 5.37
CA ILE A 282 24.19 -8.42 5.96
C ILE A 282 24.84 -7.74 7.16
N SER A 283 24.82 -8.39 8.31
CA SER A 283 25.54 -7.98 9.52
C SER A 283 26.35 -9.13 10.09
N SER A 284 27.50 -8.83 10.69
CA SER A 284 28.29 -9.80 11.46
C SER A 284 27.99 -9.64 12.95
N GLN A 285 27.77 -10.76 13.65
CA GLN A 285 27.77 -10.79 15.12
C GLN A 285 29.10 -11.36 15.60
N ASP A 286 30.03 -10.49 15.98
CA ASP A 286 31.25 -10.91 16.68
C ASP A 286 30.91 -11.26 18.13
N THR A 287 30.60 -12.54 18.39
CA THR A 287 30.36 -13.05 19.75
C THR A 287 31.51 -13.87 20.34
N GLN A 288 32.69 -13.89 19.70
CA GLN A 288 33.85 -14.56 20.29
C GLN A 288 34.74 -13.59 21.08
N THR A 289 34.62 -13.65 22.40
CA THR A 289 35.72 -13.23 23.29
C THR A 289 36.89 -14.18 23.07
N VAL A 290 37.93 -13.71 22.37
CA VAL A 290 39.16 -14.48 22.14
C VAL A 290 39.85 -14.69 23.49
N ARG A 291 39.81 -15.90 24.04
CA ARG A 291 40.70 -16.31 25.14
C ARG A 291 42.00 -16.82 24.53
N LEU A 292 43.07 -16.03 24.66
CA LEU A 292 44.41 -16.46 24.34
C LEU A 292 44.88 -17.43 25.42
N GLN A 293 45.02 -18.72 25.10
CA GLN A 293 45.69 -19.68 25.98
C GLN A 293 47.09 -19.95 25.44
N LEU A 294 48.11 -19.47 26.15
CA LEU A 294 49.50 -19.72 25.81
C LEU A 294 49.86 -21.21 26.07
N PRO A 295 50.76 -21.81 25.28
CA PRO A 295 51.25 -23.16 25.55
C PRO A 295 52.18 -23.10 26.77
N GLY A 296 51.60 -23.32 27.95
CA GLY A 296 52.32 -23.30 29.21
C GLY A 296 51.49 -22.88 30.42
N GLY A 297 50.26 -23.38 30.55
CA GLY A 297 49.60 -23.60 31.86
C GLY A 297 49.37 -22.44 32.84
N GLU A 298 49.71 -21.18 32.54
CA GLU A 298 49.41 -20.06 33.45
C GLU A 298 48.43 -19.08 32.81
N SER A 299 47.29 -18.91 33.47
CA SER A 299 46.23 -17.97 33.15
C SER A 299 46.47 -16.61 33.79
N ILE A 300 46.23 -15.54 33.04
CA ILE A 300 45.74 -14.26 33.57
C ILE A 300 44.41 -13.97 32.89
#